data_AF-A0A0G0HDT3-F1
#
_entry.id   AF-A0A0G0HDT3-F1
#
_cell.length_a   1.000
_cell.length_b   1.000
_cell.length_c   1.000
_cell.angle_alpha   90.00
_cell.angle_beta   90.00
_cell.angle_gamma   90.00
#
_symmetry.space_group_name_H-M   'P 1'
#
loop_
_entity.id
_entity.type
_entity.pdbx_description
1 polymer ?
#
loop_
_entity_poly.entity_id
_entity_poly.type
_entity_poly.pdbx_seq_one_letter_code
_entity_poly.pdbx_strand_id
1 'polypeptide(L)' 'MKRYLWIALIIITLIVDWTALDDITTGNESDLLSEWVTVYVSVPVLVLSVWKVWKGR' A
#
# COMPACT_ATOMS: atom_id res chain seq x y z
N MET A 1 -5.33 -20.77 5.32
CA MET A 1 -4.38 -19.97 6.14
C MET A 1 -3.64 -18.90 5.34
N LYS A 2 -2.97 -19.21 4.21
CA LYS A 2 -2.17 -18.22 3.45
C LYS A 2 -2.94 -16.99 2.91
N ARG A 3 -4.24 -17.13 2.65
CA ARG A 3 -5.08 -16.04 2.10
C ARG A 3 -5.26 -14.87 3.08
N TYR A 4 -5.40 -15.17 4.37
CA TYR A 4 -5.52 -14.12 5.40
C TYR A 4 -4.24 -13.29 5.53
N LEU A 5 -3.07 -13.87 5.27
CA LEU A 5 -1.81 -13.13 5.23
C LEU A 5 -1.77 -12.12 4.08
N TRP A 6 -2.24 -12.51 2.88
CA TRP A 6 -2.33 -11.58 1.75
C TRP A 6 -3.37 -10.49 1.98
N ILE A 7 -4.50 -10.81 2.61
CA ILE A 7 -5.51 -9.81 2.97
C ILE A 7 -4.95 -8.84 4.02
N ALA A 8 -4.25 -9.34 5.04
CA ALA A 8 -3.59 -8.51 6.04
C ALA A 8 -2.53 -7.60 5.39
N LEU A 9 -1.73 -8.13 4.45
CA LEU A 9 -0.76 -7.34 3.70
C LEU A 9 -1.44 -6.21 2.91
N ILE A 10 -2.54 -6.49 2.22
CA ILE A 10 -3.33 -5.46 1.52
C ILE A 10 -3.79 -4.37 2.49
N ILE A 11 -4.36 -4.74 3.63
CA ILE A 11 -4.85 -3.77 4.63
C ILE A 11 -3.70 -2.90 5.14
N ILE A 12 -2.56 -3.51 5.49
CA ILE A 12 -1.38 -2.77 5.97
C ILE A 12 -0.88 -1.81 4.90
N THR A 13 -0.76 -2.26 3.64
CA THR A 13 -0.32 -1.40 2.54
C THR A 13 -1.27 -0.23 2.33
N LEU A 14 -2.59 -0.44 2.39
CA LEU A 14 -3.57 0.65 2.26
C LEU A 14 -3.50 1.66 3.41
N ILE A 15 -3.17 1.22 4.63
CA ILE A 15 -2.98 2.13 5.76
C ILE A 15 -1.73 2.99 5.55
N VAL A 16 -0.64 2.39 5.08
CA VAL A 16 0.60 3.13 4.76
C VAL A 16 0.38 4.12 3.61
N ASP A 17 -0.33 3.71 2.56
CA ASP A 17 -0.69 4.61 1.46
C ASP A 17 -1.57 5.77 1.94
N TRP A 18 -2.48 5.50 2.87
CA TRP A 18 -3.34 6.54 3.44
C TRP A 18 -2.51 7.61 4.15
N THR A 19 -1.55 7.22 4.99
CA THR A 19 -0.70 8.19 5.69
C THR A 19 0.16 8.97 4.71
N ALA A 20 0.77 8.28 3.73
CA ALA A 20 1.60 8.95 2.72
C ALA A 20 0.80 9.96 1.88
N LEU A 21 -0.43 9.60 1.48
CA LEU A 21 -1.31 10.49 0.74
C LEU A 21 -1.81 11.66 1.60
N ASP A 22 -2.09 11.43 2.88
CA ASP A 22 -2.45 12.50 3.81
C ASP A 22 -1.31 13.52 3.92
N ASP A 23 -0.08 13.05 4.12
CA ASP A 23 1.10 13.92 4.19
C ASP A 23 1.38 14.66 2.88
N ILE A 24 1.22 14.01 1.72
CA ILE A 24 1.32 14.65 0.40
C ILE A 24 0.25 15.73 0.20
N THR A 25 -1.00 15.47 0.61
CA THR A 25 -2.13 16.36 0.33
C THR A 25 -2.23 17.52 1.31
N THR A 26 -1.83 17.31 2.56
CA THR A 26 -1.80 18.34 3.60
C THR A 26 -0.50 19.15 3.58
N GLY A 27 0.55 18.64 2.95
CA GLY A 27 1.88 19.26 2.96
C GLY A 27 2.49 19.28 4.36
N ASN A 28 2.11 18.32 5.20
CA ASN A 28 2.54 18.21 6.59
C ASN A 28 4.00 17.72 6.71
N GLU A 29 4.46 16.93 5.74
CA GLU A 29 5.84 16.44 5.62
C GLU A 29 6.69 17.31 4.69
N SER A 30 7.97 17.46 5.03
CA SER A 30 8.92 18.21 4.19
C SER A 30 9.52 17.36 3.07
N ASP A 31 9.56 16.03 3.23
CA ASP A 31 10.10 15.11 2.23
C ASP A 31 9.00 14.40 1.43
N LEU A 32 8.37 15.17 0.54
CA LEU A 32 7.37 14.67 -0.39
C LEU A 32 7.90 13.58 -1.34
N LEU A 33 9.22 13.53 -1.58
CA LEU A 33 9.80 12.55 -2.48
C LEU A 33 9.68 11.15 -1.87
N SER A 34 9.98 11.01 -0.59
CA SER A 34 9.84 9.74 0.12
C SER A 34 8.39 9.25 0.13
N GLU A 35 7.42 10.14 0.33
CA GLU A 35 6.00 9.79 0.30
C GLU A 35 5.52 9.31 -1.08
N TRP A 36 5.92 10.02 -2.14
CA TRP A 36 5.62 9.57 -3.51
C TRP A 36 6.26 8.23 -3.84
N VAL A 37 7.46 7.95 -3.34
CA VAL A 37 8.11 6.65 -3.50
C VAL A 37 7.33 5.56 -2.77
N THR A 38 6.84 5.83 -1.56
CA THR A 38 6.00 4.89 -0.79
C THR A 38 4.76 4.49 -1.59
N VAL A 39 4.01 5.46 -2.12
CA VAL A 39 2.82 5.22 -2.95
C VAL A 39 3.18 4.51 -4.26
N TYR A 40 4.33 4.82 -4.88
CA TYR A 40 4.71 4.16 -6.13
C TYR A 40 5.09 2.69 -5.92
N VAL A 41 5.76 2.37 -4.80
CA VAL A 41 6.17 1.01 -4.43
C VAL A 41 4.99 0.17 -3.94
N SER A 42 3.97 0.79 -3.33
CA SER A 42 2.79 0.07 -2.84
C SER A 42 1.92 -0.49 -3.97
N VAL A 43 1.87 0.18 -5.13
CA VAL A 43 1.10 -0.26 -6.31
C VAL A 43 1.44 -1.71 -6.73
N PRO A 44 2.70 -2.07 -7.03
CA PRO A 44 3.02 -3.46 -7.38
C PRO A 44 2.76 -4.44 -6.22
N VAL A 45 2.93 -4.02 -4.96
CA VAL A 45 2.62 -4.85 -3.79
C VAL A 45 1.12 -5.18 -3.72
N LEU A 46 0.25 -4.18 -3.92
CA LEU A 46 -1.19 -4.36 -3.97
C LEU A 46 -1.60 -5.24 -5.15
N VAL A 47 -1.09 -4.97 -6.35
CA VAL A 47 -1.40 -5.76 -7.55
C VAL A 47 -1.03 -7.24 -7.36
N LEU A 48 0.18 -7.53 -6.86
CA LEU A 48 0.62 -8.90 -6.62
C LEU A 48 -0.20 -9.58 -5.51
N SER A 49 -0.52 -8.85 -4.45
CA SER A 49 -1.30 -9.38 -3.33
C SER A 49 -2.73 -9.70 -3.75
N VAL A 50 -3.39 -8.80 -4.47
CA VAL A 50 -4.74 -9.02 -5.02
C VAL A 50 -4.72 -10.18 -6.01
N TRP A 51 -3.74 -10.24 -6.92
CA TRP A 51 -3.62 -11.34 -7.86
C TRP A 51 -3.46 -12.71 -7.16
N LYS A 52 -2.66 -12.78 -6.09
CA LYS A 52 -2.50 -14.00 -5.27
C LYS A 52 -3.79 -14.39 -4.56
N VAL A 53 -4.54 -13.43 -4.03
CA VAL A 53 -5.86 -13.68 -3.41
C VAL A 53 -6.87 -14.17 -4.44
N TRP A 54 -6.82 -13.63 -5.66
CA TRP A 54 -7.75 -13.96 -6.73
C TRP A 54 -7.49 -15.34 -7.34
N LYS A 55 -6.23 -15.67 -7.63
CA LYS A 55 -5.80 -16.98 -8.16
C LYS A 55 -5.96 -18.13 -7.15
N GLY A 56 -6.05 -17.82 -5.86
CA GLY A 56 -6.28 -18.79 -4.80
C GLY A 56 -7.75 -19.13 -4.52
N ARG A 57 -8.70 -18.65 -5.36
CA ARG A 57 -10.09 -19.14 -5.41
C ARG A 57 -10.20 -20.33 -6.33
#